data_AF-A0A4Q7NNB1-F1
#
_entry.id   AF-A0A4Q7NNB1-F1
#
_cell.length_a   1.000
_cell.length_b   1.000
_cell.length_c   1.000
_cell.angle_alpha   90.00
_cell.angle_beta   90.00
_cell.angle_gamma   90.00
#
_symmetry.space_group_name_H-M   'P 1'
#
loop_
_entity.id
_entity.type
_entity.pdbx_description
1 polymer ?
#
loop_
_entity_poly.entity_id
_entity_poly.type
_entity_poly.pdbx_seq_one_letter_code
_entity_poly.pdbx_strand_id
1 'polypeptide(L)'
;MSKSLTALCAALMAASLAACGGGGGDDSGGGGGGGGGGGDGKTLSEKQIWYGHETAFSAVSLHQAFEPMLENGIVIGRDGTPECLDGGTVSGVWTDADDSGTLSAGDSVALTMNDCRVSDNGIPFTGKATVDFDQVEGDLLEEESDWTLAARVTLGEGASFDGTSASGTASVKASNDVSSAEPKGQRAEFDIPSLVLTEDGGAVTMKFKDYAVAVAYDPGTDADTYSRISFSVGGSDPVLGPDYAYDASMTETVLFSHEAGGFLAGAFATKTSAETITTRFLADGNAPGTVTFSSSLGGSKTMSYREFDDL
;
A
#
# COMPACT_ATOMS: atom_id res chain seq x y z
N MET A 1 -11.78 1.19 20.51
CA MET A 1 -12.00 0.25 19.40
C MET A 1 -10.63 -0.30 19.06
N SER A 2 -10.52 -1.62 18.94
CA SER A 2 -9.22 -2.31 18.83
C SER A 2 -8.57 -2.04 17.48
N LYS A 3 -7.25 -1.93 17.49
CA LYS A 3 -6.39 -1.44 16.39
C LYS A 3 -6.21 -2.46 15.25
N SER A 4 -7.23 -3.27 14.99
CA SER A 4 -7.08 -4.63 14.45
C SER A 4 -7.20 -4.72 12.94
N LEU A 5 -7.72 -3.68 12.28
CA LEU A 5 -7.83 -3.63 10.82
C LEU A 5 -6.94 -2.56 10.19
N THR A 6 -6.02 -2.03 10.99
CA THR A 6 -5.48 -0.71 10.79
C THR A 6 -3.95 -0.78 10.67
N ALA A 7 -3.51 -1.36 9.57
CA ALA A 7 -2.11 -1.51 9.21
C ALA A 7 -1.70 -0.35 8.28
N LEU A 8 -1.39 0.78 8.91
CA LEU A 8 -0.69 2.01 8.45
C LEU A 8 0.03 2.05 7.08
N CYS A 9 -0.22 3.12 6.29
CA CYS A 9 0.78 4.05 5.71
C CYS A 9 0.18 5.22 4.87
N ALA A 10 0.02 6.42 5.46
CA ALA A 10 -0.57 7.61 4.84
C ALA A 10 0.42 8.62 4.25
N ALA A 11 1.73 8.42 4.41
CA ALA A 11 2.72 9.37 3.91
C ALA A 11 3.21 9.04 2.49
N LEU A 12 2.90 7.86 1.97
CA LEU A 12 3.65 7.27 0.86
C LEU A 12 3.17 7.66 -0.52
N MET A 13 1.87 7.89 -0.70
CA MET A 13 1.37 8.40 -1.98
C MET A 13 1.67 9.87 -2.19
N ALA A 14 2.00 10.64 -1.15
CA ALA A 14 2.41 12.04 -1.27
C ALA A 14 3.92 12.22 -1.49
N ALA A 15 4.75 11.28 -1.02
CA ALA A 15 6.22 11.32 -1.20
C ALA A 15 6.62 11.18 -2.69
N SER A 16 5.92 10.30 -3.44
CA SER A 16 6.05 10.22 -4.90
C SER A 16 5.75 11.55 -5.62
N LEU A 17 5.10 12.52 -4.96
CA LEU A 17 4.52 13.73 -5.58
C LEU A 17 5.22 15.00 -5.11
N ALA A 18 5.81 14.98 -3.92
CA ALA A 18 6.57 16.10 -3.36
C ALA A 18 7.92 16.31 -4.06
N ALA A 19 8.45 15.30 -4.76
CA ALA A 19 9.74 15.40 -5.46
C ALA A 19 9.71 16.26 -6.75
N CYS A 20 8.54 16.76 -7.19
CA CYS A 20 8.42 17.60 -8.40
C CYS A 20 8.38 19.13 -8.11
N GLY A 21 8.61 19.56 -6.86
CA GLY A 21 8.65 20.98 -6.47
C GLY A 21 10.08 21.53 -6.34
N GLY A 22 10.69 21.95 -7.45
CA GLY A 22 12.10 22.37 -7.51
C GLY A 22 12.53 23.52 -6.59
N GLY A 23 13.82 23.50 -6.23
CA GLY A 23 14.57 24.62 -5.66
C GLY A 23 15.93 24.74 -6.33
N GLY A 24 16.11 25.77 -7.15
CA GLY A 24 17.36 26.08 -7.84
C GLY A 24 18.30 26.98 -7.05
N GLY A 25 19.61 26.73 -7.22
CA GLY A 25 20.68 27.73 -7.19
C GLY A 25 21.26 28.11 -5.83
N ASP A 26 22.50 27.71 -5.57
CA ASP A 26 23.59 28.69 -5.33
C ASP A 26 24.96 28.03 -5.59
N ASP A 27 25.67 28.58 -6.58
CA ASP A 27 27.07 28.34 -6.86
C ASP A 27 27.95 28.97 -5.77
N SER A 28 28.78 28.17 -5.10
CA SER A 28 30.07 28.67 -4.60
C SER A 28 31.10 27.55 -4.50
N GLY A 29 32.21 27.76 -5.21
CA GLY A 29 33.22 26.75 -5.48
C GLY A 29 34.10 26.36 -4.29
N GLY A 30 34.78 25.24 -4.47
CA GLY A 30 35.86 24.78 -3.61
C GLY A 30 36.59 23.62 -4.26
N GLY A 31 37.74 23.90 -4.88
CA GLY A 31 38.60 22.88 -5.45
C GLY A 31 39.27 22.01 -4.39
N GLY A 32 39.60 20.78 -4.76
CA GLY A 32 40.41 19.87 -3.96
C GLY A 32 40.56 18.53 -4.63
N GLY A 33 41.67 18.33 -5.35
CA GLY A 33 42.01 17.07 -5.98
C GLY A 33 42.42 15.98 -4.98
N GLY A 34 42.22 14.74 -5.38
CA GLY A 34 42.71 13.56 -4.68
C GLY A 34 42.29 12.30 -5.44
N GLY A 35 43.22 11.72 -6.19
CA GLY A 35 42.95 10.55 -7.03
C GLY A 35 42.85 9.23 -6.27
N GLY A 36 42.42 8.20 -7.00
CA GLY A 36 42.72 6.81 -6.66
C GLY A 36 41.58 5.82 -6.93
N GLY A 37 41.65 5.15 -8.09
CA GLY A 37 41.47 3.70 -8.12
C GLY A 37 40.07 3.13 -8.37
N GLY A 38 39.87 2.65 -9.61
CA GLY A 38 39.61 1.22 -9.81
C GLY A 38 38.18 0.71 -9.60
N GLY A 39 37.38 0.80 -10.66
CA GLY A 39 36.16 0.04 -10.84
C GLY A 39 35.12 0.88 -11.56
N ASP A 40 35.03 0.76 -12.89
CA ASP A 40 33.90 1.28 -13.66
C ASP A 40 32.64 0.46 -13.32
N GLY A 41 32.20 0.51 -12.07
CA GLY A 41 30.87 0.09 -11.68
C GLY A 41 29.91 1.14 -12.23
N LYS A 42 29.12 0.78 -13.23
CA LYS A 42 28.02 1.64 -13.69
C LYS A 42 27.17 2.00 -12.47
N THR A 43 27.07 3.28 -12.13
CA THR A 43 26.14 3.73 -11.09
C THR A 43 24.74 3.76 -11.67
N LEU A 44 23.74 3.36 -10.88
CA LEU A 44 22.35 3.44 -11.30
C LEU A 44 21.91 4.89 -11.48
N SER A 45 21.06 5.12 -12.48
CA SER A 45 20.38 6.39 -12.71
C SER A 45 19.28 6.64 -11.69
N GLU A 46 18.93 7.92 -11.51
CA GLU A 46 17.80 8.35 -10.68
C GLU A 46 16.50 7.65 -11.06
N LYS A 47 16.21 7.56 -12.36
CA LYS A 47 15.03 6.83 -12.87
C LYS A 47 14.97 5.36 -12.44
N GLN A 48 16.11 4.67 -12.38
CA GLN A 48 16.15 3.27 -11.92
C GLN A 48 15.87 3.15 -10.43
N ILE A 49 16.33 4.11 -9.63
CA ILE A 49 16.05 4.17 -8.19
C ILE A 49 14.55 4.45 -7.98
N TRP A 50 14.00 5.41 -8.72
CA TRP A 50 12.58 5.77 -8.67
C TRP A 50 11.66 4.59 -8.97
N TYR A 51 11.96 3.80 -10.02
CA TYR A 51 11.21 2.57 -10.30
C TYR A 51 11.17 1.61 -9.10
N GLY A 52 12.29 1.43 -8.41
CA GLY A 52 12.37 0.56 -7.26
C GLY A 52 11.68 1.13 -6.01
N HIS A 53 11.67 2.45 -5.85
CA HIS A 53 10.93 3.19 -4.83
C HIS A 53 9.42 3.01 -5.00
N GLU A 54 8.90 3.42 -6.16
CA GLU A 54 7.47 3.31 -6.50
C GLU A 54 6.97 1.87 -6.38
N THR A 55 7.81 0.90 -6.77
CA THR A 55 7.47 -0.52 -6.64
C THR A 55 7.25 -0.92 -5.19
N ALA A 56 8.17 -0.55 -4.29
CA ALA A 56 8.11 -0.99 -2.90
C ALA A 56 6.92 -0.35 -2.16
N PHE A 57 6.67 0.94 -2.36
CA PHE A 57 5.56 1.60 -1.67
C PHE A 57 4.19 1.25 -2.26
N SER A 58 4.08 1.13 -3.58
CA SER A 58 2.85 0.59 -4.19
C SER A 58 2.57 -0.84 -3.73
N ALA A 59 3.61 -1.65 -3.54
CA ALA A 59 3.49 -3.04 -3.11
C ALA A 59 2.80 -3.18 -1.75
N VAL A 60 3.14 -2.34 -0.77
CA VAL A 60 2.64 -2.47 0.61
C VAL A 60 1.48 -1.52 0.93
N SER A 61 1.28 -0.41 0.22
CA SER A 61 0.27 0.59 0.61
C SER A 61 -1.06 0.48 -0.13
N LEU A 62 -1.10 -0.13 -1.33
CA LEU A 62 -2.29 -0.04 -2.17
C LEU A 62 -3.53 -0.72 -1.57
N HIS A 63 -3.36 -1.85 -0.89
CA HIS A 63 -4.45 -2.56 -0.23
C HIS A 63 -4.92 -1.84 1.05
N GLN A 64 -3.99 -1.24 1.79
CA GLN A 64 -4.28 -0.47 3.00
C GLN A 64 -5.21 0.73 2.71
N ALA A 65 -5.10 1.31 1.51
CA ALA A 65 -6.00 2.38 1.07
C ALA A 65 -7.48 2.00 1.12
N PHE A 66 -7.83 0.71 1.09
CA PHE A 66 -9.21 0.22 1.14
C PHE A 66 -9.71 -0.07 2.57
N GLU A 67 -8.83 -0.05 3.58
CA GLU A 67 -9.19 -0.32 4.99
C GLU A 67 -10.33 0.56 5.50
N PRO A 68 -10.34 1.90 5.30
CA PRO A 68 -11.41 2.73 5.83
C PRO A 68 -12.79 2.30 5.32
N MET A 69 -12.89 1.85 4.07
CA MET A 69 -14.16 1.38 3.50
C MET A 69 -14.59 0.05 4.11
N LEU A 70 -13.66 -0.91 4.22
CA LEU A 70 -13.95 -2.23 4.77
C LEU A 70 -14.37 -2.14 6.25
N GLU A 71 -13.60 -1.43 7.07
CA GLU A 71 -13.87 -1.29 8.50
C GLU A 71 -15.22 -0.62 8.75
N ASN A 72 -15.47 0.53 8.12
CA ASN A 72 -16.73 1.24 8.29
C ASN A 72 -17.92 0.48 7.67
N GLY A 73 -17.70 -0.25 6.58
CA GLY A 73 -18.70 -1.15 6.00
C GLY A 73 -19.14 -2.22 6.99
N ILE A 74 -18.18 -2.88 7.65
CA ILE A 74 -18.46 -3.91 8.67
C ILE A 74 -19.19 -3.30 9.87
N VAL A 75 -18.74 -2.16 10.38
CA VAL A 75 -19.35 -1.49 11.54
C VAL A 75 -20.80 -1.11 11.25
N ILE A 76 -21.07 -0.47 10.10
CA ILE A 76 -22.43 -0.07 9.70
C ILE A 76 -23.31 -1.29 9.45
N GLY A 77 -22.80 -2.33 8.78
CA GLY A 77 -23.52 -3.58 8.55
C GLY A 77 -23.92 -4.33 9.83
N ARG A 78 -23.32 -3.98 10.96
CA ARG A 78 -23.63 -4.53 12.28
C ARG A 78 -24.42 -3.57 13.18
N ASP A 79 -25.01 -2.53 12.59
CA ASP A 79 -25.73 -1.46 13.31
C ASP A 79 -24.85 -0.76 14.37
N GLY A 80 -23.54 -0.70 14.10
CA GLY A 80 -22.56 0.01 14.92
C GLY A 80 -22.43 1.48 14.51
N THR A 81 -21.77 2.26 15.37
CA THR A 81 -21.43 3.66 15.07
C THR A 81 -20.07 3.72 14.37
N PRO A 82 -20.01 4.06 13.08
CA PRO A 82 -18.74 4.22 12.38
C PRO A 82 -18.00 5.47 12.89
N GLU A 83 -16.67 5.39 13.01
CA GLU A 83 -15.83 6.49 13.48
C GLU A 83 -14.67 6.73 12.50
N CYS A 84 -14.34 8.00 12.29
CA CYS A 84 -13.12 8.41 11.60
C CYS A 84 -12.25 9.18 12.60
N LEU A 85 -10.94 9.01 12.49
CA LEU A 85 -9.96 9.80 13.22
C LEU A 85 -9.85 11.23 12.67
N ASP A 86 -9.17 12.09 13.43
CA ASP A 86 -8.71 13.42 13.01
C ASP A 86 -9.81 14.38 12.49
N GLY A 87 -11.07 14.14 12.87
CA GLY A 87 -12.21 14.99 12.48
C GLY A 87 -12.82 14.64 11.12
N GLY A 88 -12.41 13.52 10.52
CA GLY A 88 -13.06 12.95 9.35
C GLY A 88 -14.52 12.55 9.62
N THR A 89 -15.27 12.29 8.54
CA THR A 89 -16.67 11.88 8.65
C THR A 89 -16.99 10.69 7.76
N VAL A 90 -17.91 9.86 8.22
CA VAL A 90 -18.43 8.70 7.50
C VAL A 90 -19.91 8.56 7.76
N SER A 91 -20.63 8.19 6.71
CA SER A 91 -22.02 7.78 6.77
C SER A 91 -22.23 6.65 5.78
N GLY A 92 -23.23 5.81 6.00
CA GLY A 92 -23.59 4.82 5.02
C GLY A 92 -24.99 4.25 5.22
N VAL A 93 -25.38 3.45 4.23
CA VAL A 93 -26.67 2.74 4.22
C VAL A 93 -26.36 1.27 3.99
N TRP A 94 -26.68 0.45 4.99
CA TRP A 94 -26.66 -0.99 4.87
C TRP A 94 -27.93 -1.49 4.17
N THR A 95 -27.74 -2.36 3.19
CA THR A 95 -28.79 -3.14 2.55
C THR A 95 -28.62 -4.59 2.99
N ASP A 96 -29.51 -5.01 3.89
CA ASP A 96 -29.69 -6.39 4.31
C ASP A 96 -30.44 -7.13 3.19
N ALA A 97 -29.75 -8.01 2.47
CA ALA A 97 -30.28 -8.64 1.27
C ALA A 97 -31.22 -9.82 1.58
N ASP A 98 -31.07 -10.42 2.76
CA ASP A 98 -31.82 -11.60 3.19
C ASP A 98 -32.79 -11.33 4.37
N ASP A 99 -32.90 -10.06 4.77
CA ASP A 99 -33.72 -9.57 5.90
C ASP A 99 -33.37 -10.31 7.21
N SER A 100 -32.12 -10.75 7.38
CA SER A 100 -31.68 -11.52 8.57
C SER A 100 -31.50 -10.65 9.81
N GLY A 101 -31.35 -9.33 9.64
CA GLY A 101 -31.00 -8.40 10.71
C GLY A 101 -29.56 -8.55 11.21
N THR A 102 -28.72 -9.26 10.48
CA THR A 102 -27.29 -9.45 10.78
C THR A 102 -26.46 -9.39 9.51
N LEU A 103 -25.28 -8.77 9.56
CA LEU A 103 -24.37 -8.75 8.43
C LEU A 103 -24.08 -10.16 7.90
N SER A 104 -24.44 -10.43 6.65
CA SER A 104 -24.32 -11.75 6.04
C SER A 104 -23.85 -11.68 4.58
N ALA A 105 -23.64 -12.85 3.97
CA ALA A 105 -23.25 -12.92 2.56
C ALA A 105 -24.40 -12.49 1.64
N GLY A 106 -24.13 -11.55 0.73
CA GLY A 106 -25.09 -10.90 -0.15
C GLY A 106 -25.42 -9.46 0.25
N ASP A 107 -25.09 -9.06 1.48
CA ASP A 107 -25.30 -7.71 1.96
C ASP A 107 -24.39 -6.69 1.30
N SER A 108 -24.78 -5.42 1.36
CA SER A 108 -23.96 -4.32 0.88
C SER A 108 -24.06 -3.08 1.75
N VAL A 109 -23.00 -2.27 1.79
CA VAL A 109 -22.99 -0.97 2.45
C VAL A 109 -22.53 0.10 1.48
N ALA A 110 -23.39 1.07 1.21
CA ALA A 110 -23.05 2.26 0.44
C ALA A 110 -22.53 3.35 1.39
N LEU A 111 -21.27 3.75 1.21
CA LEU A 111 -20.56 4.71 2.06
C LEU A 111 -20.43 6.07 1.39
N THR A 112 -20.48 7.13 2.20
CA THR A 112 -20.03 8.47 1.85
C THR A 112 -19.10 8.96 2.95
N MET A 113 -17.86 9.27 2.57
CA MET A 113 -16.76 9.58 3.47
C MET A 113 -16.13 10.91 3.08
N ASN A 114 -15.65 11.65 4.06
CA ASN A 114 -14.88 12.87 3.85
C ASN A 114 -13.71 12.87 4.82
N ASP A 115 -12.50 12.83 4.25
CA ASP A 115 -11.23 12.77 4.97
C ASP A 115 -11.23 11.70 6.06
N CYS A 116 -11.83 10.54 5.76
CA CYS A 116 -12.04 9.50 6.75
C CYS A 116 -10.86 8.55 6.80
N ARG A 117 -10.39 8.31 8.02
CA ARG A 117 -9.22 7.50 8.34
C ARG A 117 -9.51 6.68 9.57
N VAL A 118 -9.01 5.45 9.61
CA VAL A 118 -9.27 4.53 10.72
C VAL A 118 -8.03 4.27 11.59
N SER A 119 -6.80 4.51 11.10
CA SER A 119 -5.54 4.40 11.87
C SER A 119 -4.76 5.70 11.92
N ASP A 120 -3.91 5.84 12.95
CA ASP A 120 -2.96 6.95 13.10
C ASP A 120 -1.95 7.11 11.96
N ASN A 121 -1.78 6.11 11.07
CA ASN A 121 -1.09 6.26 9.77
C ASN A 121 -1.90 5.73 8.59
N GLY A 122 -3.22 5.69 8.64
CA GLY A 122 -4.07 5.23 7.51
C GLY A 122 -4.23 6.29 6.42
N ILE A 123 -4.37 5.88 5.17
CA ILE A 123 -4.59 6.80 4.05
C ILE A 123 -6.03 7.36 4.15
N PRO A 124 -6.23 8.69 4.26
CA PRO A 124 -7.56 9.25 4.32
C PRO A 124 -8.30 9.03 3.00
N PHE A 125 -9.56 8.62 3.10
CA PHE A 125 -10.45 8.44 1.97
C PHE A 125 -11.55 9.51 1.95
N THR A 126 -11.80 10.07 0.76
CA THR A 126 -12.92 10.97 0.49
C THR A 126 -13.72 10.44 -0.69
N GLY A 127 -15.04 10.62 -0.67
CA GLY A 127 -15.93 10.26 -1.77
C GLY A 127 -16.91 9.16 -1.41
N LYS A 128 -17.48 8.54 -2.45
CA LYS A 128 -18.39 7.41 -2.31
C LYS A 128 -17.67 6.09 -2.51
N ALA A 129 -18.12 5.07 -1.80
CA ALA A 129 -17.72 3.69 -2.04
C ALA A 129 -18.89 2.74 -1.77
N THR A 130 -18.81 1.52 -2.29
CA THR A 130 -19.75 0.44 -1.95
C THR A 130 -18.96 -0.78 -1.56
N VAL A 131 -19.31 -1.37 -0.42
CA VAL A 131 -18.75 -2.65 0.05
C VAL A 131 -19.82 -3.71 -0.13
N ASP A 132 -19.58 -4.68 -1.01
CA ASP A 132 -20.40 -5.88 -1.16
C ASP A 132 -19.77 -7.02 -0.37
N PHE A 133 -20.55 -7.71 0.46
CA PHE A 133 -20.09 -8.82 1.27
C PHE A 133 -20.40 -10.15 0.58
N ASP A 134 -19.37 -10.82 0.07
CA ASP A 134 -19.49 -12.11 -0.61
C ASP A 134 -19.45 -13.30 0.39
N GLN A 135 -18.80 -13.11 1.55
CA GLN A 135 -18.75 -14.09 2.65
C GLN A 135 -18.57 -13.37 3.98
N VAL A 136 -19.33 -13.78 5.00
CA VAL A 136 -19.20 -13.31 6.39
C VAL A 136 -19.45 -14.51 7.31
N GLU A 137 -18.43 -14.90 8.06
CA GLU A 137 -18.53 -15.98 9.05
C GLU A 137 -17.80 -15.57 10.34
N GLY A 138 -18.40 -15.87 11.49
CA GLY A 138 -17.86 -15.50 12.80
C GLY A 138 -18.12 -14.03 13.17
N ASP A 139 -17.45 -13.57 14.21
CA ASP A 139 -17.53 -12.17 14.67
C ASP A 139 -16.30 -11.40 14.17
N LEU A 140 -16.49 -10.62 13.09
CA LEU A 140 -15.43 -9.86 12.41
C LEU A 140 -14.70 -8.82 13.28
N LEU A 141 -15.25 -8.48 14.46
CA LEU A 141 -14.68 -7.46 15.35
C LEU A 141 -14.10 -8.08 16.63
N GLU A 142 -14.22 -9.40 16.82
CA GLU A 142 -13.72 -10.11 17.98
C GLU A 142 -12.39 -10.80 17.64
N GLU A 143 -11.29 -10.23 18.15
CA GLU A 143 -9.92 -10.68 17.89
C GLU A 143 -9.63 -12.09 18.43
N GLU A 144 -10.34 -12.50 19.48
CA GLU A 144 -10.20 -13.81 20.11
C GLU A 144 -11.09 -14.88 19.46
N SER A 145 -11.69 -14.60 18.30
CA SER A 145 -12.58 -15.51 17.58
C SER A 145 -12.08 -15.82 16.17
N ASP A 146 -12.43 -17.02 15.69
CA ASP A 146 -12.25 -17.35 14.29
C ASP A 146 -13.30 -16.62 13.45
N TRP A 147 -12.85 -16.01 12.36
CA TRP A 147 -13.75 -15.38 11.40
C TRP A 147 -13.19 -15.43 9.98
N THR A 148 -14.09 -15.37 9.00
CA THR A 148 -13.74 -15.21 7.58
C THR A 148 -14.58 -14.13 6.94
N LEU A 149 -13.97 -13.41 6.01
CA LEU A 149 -14.55 -12.32 5.25
C LEU A 149 -14.15 -12.47 3.79
N ALA A 150 -15.10 -12.36 2.88
CA ALA A 150 -14.84 -12.01 1.50
C ALA A 150 -15.70 -10.80 1.14
N ALA A 151 -15.08 -9.76 0.60
CA ALA A 151 -15.78 -8.53 0.26
C ALA A 151 -15.19 -7.89 -1.00
N ARG A 152 -16.00 -7.04 -1.62
CA ARG A 152 -15.60 -6.22 -2.77
C ARG A 152 -15.89 -4.77 -2.49
N VAL A 153 -14.88 -3.93 -2.65
CA VAL A 153 -15.01 -2.47 -2.57
C VAL A 153 -15.03 -1.90 -3.98
N THR A 154 -16.07 -1.13 -4.30
CA THR A 154 -16.18 -0.35 -5.54
C THR A 154 -16.06 1.12 -5.23
N LEU A 155 -15.07 1.80 -5.83
CA LEU A 155 -14.90 3.25 -5.69
C LEU A 155 -15.92 3.98 -6.54
N GLY A 156 -16.61 4.96 -5.94
CA GLY A 156 -17.69 5.72 -6.55
C GLY A 156 -17.32 7.16 -6.86
N GLU A 157 -18.35 8.00 -6.99
CA GLU A 157 -18.20 9.43 -7.26
C GLU A 157 -17.35 10.13 -6.20
N GLY A 158 -16.40 10.96 -6.66
CA GLY A 158 -15.53 11.77 -5.79
C GLY A 158 -14.50 10.97 -5.01
N ALA A 159 -14.33 9.68 -5.31
CA ALA A 159 -13.33 8.83 -4.65
C ALA A 159 -11.92 9.40 -4.80
N SER A 160 -11.25 9.60 -3.67
CA SER A 160 -9.86 9.99 -3.61
C SER A 160 -9.17 9.43 -2.36
N PHE A 161 -7.88 9.17 -2.51
CA PHE A 161 -6.97 8.78 -1.44
C PHE A 161 -5.99 9.93 -1.23
N ASP A 162 -6.06 10.58 -0.07
CA ASP A 162 -5.21 11.73 0.25
C ASP A 162 -5.20 12.81 -0.86
N GLY A 163 -6.39 13.17 -1.34
CA GLY A 163 -6.56 14.14 -2.45
C GLY A 163 -6.26 13.60 -3.85
N THR A 164 -5.64 12.42 -3.98
CA THR A 164 -5.40 11.76 -5.27
C THR A 164 -6.67 11.09 -5.75
N SER A 165 -7.21 11.53 -6.90
CA SER A 165 -8.44 10.96 -7.45
C SER A 165 -8.25 9.48 -7.79
N ALA A 166 -9.25 8.67 -7.47
CA ALA A 166 -9.17 7.22 -7.57
C ALA A 166 -10.41 6.64 -8.26
N SER A 167 -10.23 5.61 -9.07
CA SER A 167 -11.33 4.81 -9.61
C SER A 167 -10.91 3.37 -9.81
N GLY A 168 -11.77 2.43 -9.42
CA GLY A 168 -11.46 1.02 -9.49
C GLY A 168 -12.26 0.19 -8.51
N THR A 169 -11.84 -1.06 -8.38
CA THR A 169 -12.45 -2.03 -7.48
C THR A 169 -11.35 -2.85 -6.81
N ALA A 170 -11.55 -3.21 -5.55
CA ALA A 170 -10.72 -4.18 -4.85
C ALA A 170 -11.59 -5.33 -4.36
N SER A 171 -11.08 -6.56 -4.43
CA SER A 171 -11.65 -7.70 -3.70
C SER A 171 -10.69 -8.08 -2.58
N VAL A 172 -11.23 -8.43 -1.43
CA VAL A 172 -10.48 -8.90 -0.28
C VAL A 172 -11.03 -10.24 0.17
N LYS A 173 -10.13 -11.14 0.58
CA LYS A 173 -10.44 -12.29 1.41
C LYS A 173 -9.60 -12.19 2.66
N ALA A 174 -10.23 -12.11 3.82
CA ALA A 174 -9.55 -12.00 5.09
C ALA A 174 -10.04 -13.08 6.05
N SER A 175 -9.18 -13.44 7.00
CA SER A 175 -9.51 -14.39 8.05
C SER A 175 -8.69 -14.13 9.29
N ASN A 176 -9.26 -14.46 10.45
CA ASN A 176 -8.52 -14.66 11.69
C ASN A 176 -8.68 -16.11 12.13
N ASP A 177 -7.56 -16.74 12.48
CA ASP A 177 -7.53 -18.12 12.97
C ASP A 177 -6.82 -18.15 14.33
N VAL A 178 -7.60 -18.42 15.37
CA VAL A 178 -7.13 -18.53 16.76
C VAL A 178 -7.30 -19.94 17.31
N SER A 179 -8.21 -20.73 16.76
CA SER A 179 -8.55 -22.06 17.28
C SER A 179 -7.74 -23.21 16.67
N SER A 180 -7.15 -23.04 15.48
CA SER A 180 -6.46 -24.12 14.78
C SER A 180 -5.01 -24.33 15.25
N ALA A 181 -4.34 -25.36 14.70
CA ALA A 181 -2.91 -25.54 14.87
C ALA A 181 -2.16 -24.63 13.89
N GLU A 182 -1.04 -24.04 14.33
CA GLU A 182 -0.25 -23.05 13.59
C GLU A 182 -0.16 -23.28 12.06
N PRO A 183 -0.18 -22.19 11.26
CA PRO A 183 -0.01 -20.81 11.69
C PRO A 183 -1.33 -20.15 12.11
N LYS A 184 -1.33 -19.48 13.27
CA LYS A 184 -2.45 -18.65 13.74
C LYS A 184 -2.36 -17.22 13.22
N GLY A 185 -3.39 -16.43 13.47
CA GLY A 185 -3.41 -14.98 13.27
C GLY A 185 -4.16 -14.52 12.04
N GLN A 186 -4.06 -13.21 11.80
CA GLN A 186 -4.81 -12.51 10.79
C GLN A 186 -4.12 -12.62 9.43
N ARG A 187 -4.92 -12.88 8.39
CA ARG A 187 -4.46 -12.98 7.01
C ARG A 187 -5.41 -12.24 6.10
N ALA A 188 -4.85 -11.65 5.06
CA ALA A 188 -5.62 -11.06 3.99
C ALA A 188 -5.00 -11.34 2.63
N GLU A 189 -5.84 -11.60 1.64
CA GLU A 189 -5.51 -11.58 0.23
C GLU A 189 -6.32 -10.48 -0.44
N PHE A 190 -5.65 -9.57 -1.16
CA PHE A 190 -6.33 -8.57 -1.97
C PHE A 190 -6.05 -8.78 -3.44
N ASP A 191 -7.09 -8.63 -4.25
CA ASP A 191 -7.05 -8.64 -5.70
C ASP A 191 -7.67 -7.34 -6.24
N ILE A 192 -6.85 -6.52 -6.91
CA ILE A 192 -7.25 -5.25 -7.53
C ILE A 192 -7.02 -5.39 -9.05
N PRO A 193 -8.07 -5.75 -9.82
CA PRO A 193 -7.93 -6.00 -11.25
C PRO A 193 -7.58 -4.73 -12.03
N SER A 194 -8.08 -3.59 -11.59
CA SER A 194 -7.77 -2.28 -12.16
C SER A 194 -7.99 -1.19 -11.13
N LEU A 195 -7.00 -0.32 -10.96
CA LEU A 195 -7.11 0.91 -10.18
C LEU A 195 -6.39 2.04 -10.92
N VAL A 196 -7.08 3.15 -11.08
CA VAL A 196 -6.52 4.37 -11.67
C VAL A 196 -6.42 5.42 -10.59
N LEU A 197 -5.22 5.94 -10.40
CA LEU A 197 -4.90 7.06 -9.54
C LEU A 197 -4.46 8.23 -10.40
N THR A 198 -4.95 9.42 -10.10
CA THR A 198 -4.57 10.64 -10.82
C THR A 198 -4.52 11.80 -9.83
N GLU A 199 -3.35 12.42 -9.74
CA GLU A 199 -3.16 13.61 -8.94
C GLU A 199 -3.95 14.80 -9.44
N ASP A 200 -4.13 15.76 -8.53
CA ASP A 200 -4.60 17.07 -8.94
C ASP A 200 -3.64 17.71 -9.97
N GLY A 201 -4.20 18.23 -11.05
CA GLY A 201 -3.44 18.70 -12.22
C GLY A 201 -2.92 17.61 -13.17
N GLY A 202 -3.04 16.31 -12.82
CA GLY A 202 -2.78 15.18 -13.71
C GLY A 202 -1.33 14.97 -14.13
N ALA A 203 -0.38 15.55 -13.40
CA ALA A 203 1.06 15.38 -13.68
C ALA A 203 1.51 13.93 -13.49
N VAL A 204 0.94 13.27 -12.48
CA VAL A 204 1.14 11.85 -12.21
C VAL A 204 -0.17 11.10 -12.44
N THR A 205 -0.07 9.97 -13.12
CA THR A 205 -1.16 9.03 -13.30
C THR A 205 -0.60 7.63 -13.15
N MET A 206 -1.26 6.81 -12.34
CA MET A 206 -0.91 5.40 -12.13
C MET A 206 -2.10 4.53 -12.50
N LYS A 207 -1.89 3.54 -13.35
CA LYS A 207 -2.91 2.58 -13.79
C LYS A 207 -2.45 1.19 -13.42
N PHE A 208 -2.81 0.77 -12.21
CA PHE A 208 -2.55 -0.57 -11.70
C PHE A 208 -3.46 -1.58 -12.40
N LYS A 209 -2.90 -2.77 -12.63
CA LYS A 209 -3.60 -3.95 -13.13
C LYS A 209 -3.10 -5.19 -12.41
N ASP A 210 -4.01 -6.13 -12.22
CA ASP A 210 -3.71 -7.45 -11.66
C ASP A 210 -2.88 -7.36 -10.37
N TYR A 211 -3.15 -6.35 -9.53
CA TYR A 211 -2.48 -6.23 -8.24
C TYR A 211 -3.01 -7.32 -7.32
N ALA A 212 -2.11 -8.16 -6.84
CA ALA A 212 -2.41 -9.28 -5.97
C ALA A 212 -1.43 -9.27 -4.80
N VAL A 213 -1.95 -9.30 -3.57
CA VAL A 213 -1.18 -9.39 -2.34
C VAL A 213 -1.71 -10.48 -1.44
N ALA A 214 -0.82 -11.15 -0.71
CA ALA A 214 -1.16 -12.03 0.41
C ALA A 214 -0.28 -11.67 1.60
N VAL A 215 -0.91 -11.25 2.68
CA VAL A 215 -0.27 -10.70 3.88
C VAL A 215 -0.78 -11.43 5.13
N ALA A 216 0.12 -11.62 6.09
CA ALA A 216 -0.22 -12.05 7.44
C ALA A 216 0.29 -11.01 8.43
N TYR A 217 -0.57 -10.57 9.34
CA TYR A 217 -0.23 -9.61 10.38
C TYR A 217 0.09 -10.34 11.69
N ASP A 218 1.22 -9.97 12.30
CA ASP A 218 1.62 -10.43 13.63
C ASP A 218 1.47 -9.28 14.66
N PRO A 219 0.44 -9.33 15.53
CA PRO A 219 0.23 -8.31 16.56
C PRO A 219 1.32 -8.30 17.63
N GLY A 220 2.10 -9.38 17.79
CA GLY A 220 3.19 -9.46 18.75
C GLY A 220 4.43 -8.66 18.33
N THR A 221 4.63 -8.49 17.02
CA THR A 221 5.74 -7.72 16.45
C THR A 221 5.29 -6.47 15.69
N ASP A 222 3.99 -6.23 15.62
CA ASP A 222 3.35 -5.15 14.85
C ASP A 222 3.90 -5.07 13.42
N ALA A 223 3.88 -6.22 12.74
CA ALA A 223 4.51 -6.39 11.45
C ALA A 223 3.70 -7.25 10.48
N ASP A 224 3.80 -6.89 9.21
CA ASP A 224 3.23 -7.61 8.08
C ASP A 224 4.27 -8.51 7.43
N THR A 225 3.94 -9.79 7.29
CA THR A 225 4.69 -10.73 6.46
C THR A 225 3.96 -10.98 5.16
N TYR A 226 4.54 -10.53 4.06
CA TYR A 226 4.01 -10.71 2.72
C TYR A 226 4.58 -11.97 2.07
N SER A 227 3.69 -12.82 1.58
CA SER A 227 4.02 -14.09 0.92
C SER A 227 3.72 -14.07 -0.59
N ARG A 228 2.92 -13.11 -1.04
CA ARG A 228 2.67 -12.83 -2.45
C ARG A 228 2.49 -11.33 -2.64
N ILE A 229 3.21 -10.75 -3.60
CA ILE A 229 2.98 -9.40 -4.13
C ILE A 229 3.29 -9.46 -5.62
N SER A 230 2.35 -9.03 -6.45
CA SER A 230 2.57 -8.80 -7.89
C SER A 230 1.60 -7.77 -8.42
N PHE A 231 2.02 -6.97 -9.39
CA PHE A 231 1.16 -6.04 -10.12
C PHE A 231 1.82 -5.58 -11.41
N SER A 232 1.02 -5.08 -12.34
CA SER A 232 1.49 -4.24 -13.45
C SER A 232 1.02 -2.82 -13.23
N VAL A 233 1.85 -1.84 -13.56
CA VAL A 233 1.47 -0.43 -13.50
C VAL A 233 2.05 0.34 -14.68
N GLY A 234 1.31 1.35 -15.13
CA GLY A 234 1.85 2.34 -16.03
C GLY A 234 1.06 3.63 -16.01
N GLY A 235 1.57 4.63 -16.70
CA GLY A 235 0.96 5.95 -16.77
C GLY A 235 2.01 7.02 -17.02
N SER A 236 1.82 8.19 -16.40
CA SER A 236 2.68 9.35 -16.56
C SER A 236 3.27 9.74 -15.22
N ASP A 237 4.54 10.11 -15.21
CA ASP A 237 5.27 10.57 -14.03
C ASP A 237 6.41 11.51 -14.49
N PRO A 238 6.69 12.62 -13.79
CA PRO A 238 7.74 13.57 -14.17
C PRO A 238 9.16 12.96 -14.29
N VAL A 239 9.47 11.94 -13.49
CA VAL A 239 10.76 11.23 -13.44
C VAL A 239 10.76 10.03 -14.40
N LEU A 240 9.70 9.22 -14.42
CA LEU A 240 9.63 8.01 -15.23
C LEU A 240 9.24 8.29 -16.69
N GLY A 241 8.63 9.44 -16.96
CA GLY A 241 8.18 9.88 -18.27
C GLY A 241 6.68 9.63 -18.52
N PRO A 242 6.17 10.08 -19.68
CA PRO A 242 4.74 10.18 -19.96
C PRO A 242 4.02 8.85 -20.21
N ASP A 243 4.77 7.78 -20.50
CA ASP A 243 4.24 6.46 -20.85
C ASP A 243 5.06 5.36 -20.15
N TYR A 244 5.41 5.56 -18.88
CA TYR A 244 6.12 4.52 -18.15
C TYR A 244 5.22 3.31 -17.94
N ALA A 245 5.82 2.12 -17.96
CA ALA A 245 5.13 0.88 -17.62
C ALA A 245 6.15 -0.14 -17.09
N TYR A 246 5.74 -0.89 -16.08
CA TYR A 246 6.52 -1.99 -15.52
C TYR A 246 5.64 -3.03 -14.85
N ASP A 247 6.20 -4.25 -14.75
CA ASP A 247 5.66 -5.32 -13.92
C ASP A 247 6.48 -5.41 -12.64
N ALA A 248 5.82 -5.58 -11.51
CA ALA A 248 6.44 -5.73 -10.21
C ALA A 248 6.07 -7.07 -9.58
N SER A 249 7.01 -7.67 -8.87
CA SER A 249 6.74 -8.84 -8.03
C SER A 249 7.74 -8.95 -6.89
N MET A 250 7.34 -9.52 -5.76
CA MET A 250 8.29 -9.91 -4.73
C MET A 250 9.16 -11.08 -5.23
N THR A 251 10.42 -11.07 -4.85
CA THR A 251 11.40 -12.13 -5.13
C THR A 251 11.87 -12.84 -3.86
N GLU A 252 11.64 -12.22 -2.70
CA GLU A 252 11.88 -12.75 -1.37
C GLU A 252 10.73 -12.34 -0.47
N THR A 253 10.44 -13.12 0.58
CA THR A 253 9.46 -12.75 1.63
C THR A 253 9.74 -11.33 2.12
N VAL A 254 8.71 -10.48 2.07
CA VAL A 254 8.81 -9.10 2.52
C VAL A 254 8.26 -9.01 3.93
N LEU A 255 9.02 -8.35 4.81
CA LEU A 255 8.63 -8.04 6.17
C LEU A 255 8.60 -6.52 6.33
N PHE A 256 7.43 -5.98 6.66
CA PHE A 256 7.21 -4.56 6.91
C PHE A 256 6.80 -4.37 8.37
N SER A 257 7.47 -3.48 9.10
CA SER A 257 7.13 -3.17 10.49
C SER A 257 6.39 -1.85 10.56
N HIS A 258 5.22 -1.88 11.21
CA HIS A 258 4.41 -0.70 11.48
C HIS A 258 5.03 0.12 12.62
N GLU A 259 5.52 -0.54 13.67
CA GLU A 259 6.22 0.11 14.78
C GLU A 259 7.48 0.83 14.31
N ALA A 260 8.31 0.18 13.49
CA ALA A 260 9.56 0.76 13.00
C ALA A 260 9.38 1.66 11.77
N GLY A 261 8.19 1.66 11.16
CA GLY A 261 7.85 2.46 9.99
C GLY A 261 8.66 2.10 8.74
N GLY A 262 8.79 0.81 8.41
CA GLY A 262 9.50 0.45 7.18
C GLY A 262 9.83 -1.02 6.99
N PHE A 263 10.56 -1.30 5.90
CA PHE A 263 10.94 -2.64 5.48
C PHE A 263 12.08 -3.19 6.34
N LEU A 264 11.85 -4.33 6.98
CA LEU A 264 12.85 -5.08 7.73
C LEU A 264 13.56 -6.12 6.86
N ALA A 265 12.88 -6.67 5.86
CA ALA A 265 13.45 -7.63 4.94
C ALA A 265 12.66 -7.73 3.63
N GLY A 266 13.30 -8.30 2.62
CA GLY A 266 12.66 -8.73 1.38
C GLY A 266 13.25 -8.07 0.16
N ALA A 267 12.70 -8.42 -1.01
CA ALA A 267 13.15 -7.86 -2.27
C ALA A 267 12.04 -7.87 -3.31
N PHE A 268 12.02 -6.84 -4.15
CA PHE A 268 11.14 -6.75 -5.32
C PHE A 268 11.95 -6.77 -6.61
N ALA A 269 11.37 -7.33 -7.66
CA ALA A 269 11.81 -7.15 -9.02
C ALA A 269 10.85 -6.21 -9.75
N THR A 270 11.38 -5.13 -10.30
CA THR A 270 10.71 -4.17 -11.17
C THR A 270 11.18 -4.38 -12.59
N LYS A 271 10.33 -4.96 -13.43
CA LYS A 271 10.63 -5.29 -14.82
C LYS A 271 10.04 -4.25 -15.75
N THR A 272 10.92 -3.44 -16.32
CA THR A 272 10.59 -2.49 -17.39
C THR A 272 10.74 -3.16 -18.76
N SER A 273 10.47 -2.42 -19.84
CA SER A 273 10.75 -2.88 -21.20
C SER A 273 12.25 -3.05 -21.50
N ALA A 274 13.13 -2.38 -20.75
CA ALA A 274 14.57 -2.36 -20.99
C ALA A 274 15.36 -3.29 -20.06
N GLU A 275 14.91 -3.45 -18.81
CA GLU A 275 15.69 -4.11 -17.77
C GLU A 275 14.84 -4.56 -16.58
N THR A 276 15.44 -5.37 -15.71
CA THR A 276 14.94 -5.66 -14.37
C THR A 276 15.78 -4.94 -13.33
N ILE A 277 15.12 -4.19 -12.46
CA ILE A 277 15.71 -3.56 -11.29
C ILE A 277 15.28 -4.39 -10.08
N THR A 278 16.24 -4.82 -9.26
CA THR A 278 15.95 -5.49 -7.99
C THR A 278 16.22 -4.54 -6.84
N THR A 279 15.19 -4.28 -6.03
CA THR A 279 15.26 -3.48 -4.80
C THR A 279 15.22 -4.44 -3.61
N ARG A 280 16.27 -4.46 -2.80
CA ARG A 280 16.41 -5.36 -1.64
C ARG A 280 16.51 -4.56 -0.35
N PHE A 281 15.80 -5.00 0.68
CA PHE A 281 15.77 -4.43 2.02
C PHE A 281 16.48 -5.34 3.01
N LEU A 282 17.25 -4.73 3.91
CA LEU A 282 17.92 -5.41 5.00
C LEU A 282 17.86 -4.55 6.26
N ALA A 283 17.29 -5.09 7.33
CA ALA A 283 17.25 -4.45 8.64
C ALA A 283 18.65 -4.26 9.26
N ASP A 284 18.75 -3.27 10.15
CA ASP A 284 19.80 -3.13 11.16
C ASP A 284 19.21 -3.44 12.54
N GLY A 285 19.35 -4.68 12.99
CA GLY A 285 18.63 -5.18 14.16
C GLY A 285 17.12 -5.27 13.92
N ASN A 286 16.34 -4.54 14.71
CA ASN A 286 14.87 -4.48 14.60
C ASN A 286 14.37 -3.22 13.88
N ALA A 287 15.24 -2.49 13.18
CA ALA A 287 14.90 -1.26 12.48
C ALA A 287 15.25 -1.38 10.98
N PRO A 288 14.56 -0.62 10.10
CA PRO A 288 14.94 -0.51 8.69
C PRO A 288 16.39 -0.06 8.55
N GLY A 289 17.18 -0.81 7.79
CA GLY A 289 18.62 -0.59 7.65
C GLY A 289 18.98 -0.02 6.29
N THR A 290 19.28 -0.91 5.35
CA THR A 290 19.81 -0.56 4.02
C THR A 290 18.89 -1.01 2.91
N VAL A 291 18.87 -0.20 1.84
CA VAL A 291 18.17 -0.49 0.59
C VAL A 291 19.22 -0.60 -0.51
N THR A 292 19.23 -1.73 -1.22
CA THR A 292 20.13 -1.97 -2.35
C THR A 292 19.33 -2.16 -3.63
N PHE A 293 19.65 -1.32 -4.62
CA PHE A 293 19.16 -1.40 -5.98
C PHE A 293 20.22 -2.07 -6.84
N SER A 294 19.81 -2.98 -7.73
CA SER A 294 20.68 -3.60 -8.73
C SER A 294 19.97 -3.71 -10.07
N SER A 295 20.71 -3.49 -11.17
CA SER A 295 20.17 -3.56 -12.53
C SER A 295 20.65 -4.81 -13.26
N SER A 296 19.77 -5.45 -14.02
CA SER A 296 20.13 -6.54 -14.94
C SER A 296 21.09 -6.11 -16.06
N LEU A 297 21.21 -4.80 -16.34
CA LEU A 297 22.16 -4.23 -17.30
C LEU A 297 23.54 -3.90 -16.67
N GLY A 298 23.69 -4.22 -15.38
CA GLY A 298 24.87 -3.98 -14.59
C GLY A 298 24.80 -2.63 -13.85
N GLY A 299 25.26 -2.66 -12.61
CA GLY A 299 25.26 -1.50 -11.72
C GLY A 299 24.48 -1.79 -10.44
N SER A 300 24.89 -1.13 -9.36
CA SER A 300 24.27 -1.26 -8.04
C SER A 300 24.40 0.07 -7.30
N LYS A 301 23.41 0.38 -6.48
CA LYS A 301 23.47 1.48 -5.50
C LYS A 301 22.90 1.00 -4.18
N THR A 302 23.56 1.34 -3.09
CA THR A 302 23.06 1.11 -1.74
C THR A 302 22.90 2.45 -1.04
N MET A 303 21.84 2.59 -0.27
CA MET A 303 21.55 3.75 0.57
C MET A 303 20.91 3.29 1.88
N SER A 304 20.80 4.19 2.85
CA SER A 304 20.01 3.94 4.05
C SER A 304 18.51 3.91 3.73
N TYR A 305 17.72 3.25 4.57
CA TYR A 305 16.27 3.28 4.44
C TYR A 305 15.69 4.69 4.53
N ARG A 306 16.27 5.55 5.37
CA ARG A 306 15.84 6.95 5.48
C ARG A 306 16.04 7.72 4.17
N GLU A 307 17.21 7.59 3.54
CA GLU A 307 17.45 8.21 2.22
C GLU A 307 16.54 7.66 1.13
N PHE A 308 16.06 6.43 1.30
CA PHE A 308 15.10 5.81 0.40
C PHE A 308 13.67 6.33 0.62
N ASP A 309 13.25 6.47 1.88
CA ASP A 309 11.94 6.98 2.28
C ASP A 309 11.77 8.49 1.97
N ASP A 310 12.87 9.24 1.98
CA ASP A 310 12.92 10.67 1.68
C ASP A 310 12.99 11.00 0.15
N LEU A 311 12.92 10.01 -0.75
CA LEU A 311 12.98 10.21 -2.21
C LEU A 311 11.73 10.93 -2.75
#